data_AF-A0A2S7PYJ6-F1
#
_entry.id   AF-A0A2S7PYJ6-F1
#
_cell.length_a   1.000
_cell.length_b   1.000
_cell.length_c   1.000
_cell.angle_alpha   90.00
_cell.angle_beta   90.00
_cell.angle_gamma   90.00
#
_symmetry.space_group_name_H-M   'P 1'
#
loop_
_entity.id
_entity.type
_entity.pdbx_description
1 polymer ?
#
loop_
_entity_poly.entity_id
_entity_poly.type
_entity_poly.pdbx_seq_one_letter_code
_entity_poly.pdbx_strand_id
1 'polypeptide(L)'
;MYNAKAFLFALLSFPTFLLANNNSETYDYIVVGSGPGGGPLAANLAKAGASVLLLEAGSDEGANPAEEVAGLFFLAWSEPTMRWDYFVKYHSDEAVNREYWHLTWRTKEGEYYVGLDPPAGAEQLGVYYPRAGTLGGCTTHNALVSVLSSDRDWQYIANLTGDNSWRWVN
;
A
#
# COMPACT_ATOMS: atom_id res chain seq x y z
N MET A 1 -69.92 19.60 -20.69
CA MET A 1 -68.87 18.62 -20.98
C MET A 1 -67.75 19.35 -21.70
N TYR A 2 -66.75 19.85 -20.97
CA TYR A 2 -65.60 20.58 -21.51
C TYR A 2 -64.43 19.60 -21.61
N ASN A 3 -63.91 19.39 -22.83
CA ASN A 3 -62.74 18.56 -23.08
C ASN A 3 -61.46 19.31 -22.67
N ALA A 4 -60.78 18.79 -21.65
CA ALA A 4 -59.47 19.25 -21.22
C ALA A 4 -58.40 18.86 -22.26
N LYS A 5 -57.72 19.87 -22.84
CA LYS A 5 -56.48 19.65 -23.59
C LYS A 5 -55.33 19.54 -22.59
N ALA A 6 -54.75 18.35 -22.46
CA ALA A 6 -53.52 18.14 -21.71
C ALA A 6 -52.36 18.88 -22.41
N PHE A 7 -51.68 19.76 -21.67
CA PHE A 7 -50.43 20.40 -22.08
C PHE A 7 -49.27 19.43 -21.79
N LEU A 8 -48.54 19.07 -22.84
CA LEU A 8 -47.29 18.31 -22.73
C LEU A 8 -46.16 19.28 -22.38
N PHE A 9 -45.65 19.24 -21.15
CA PHE A 9 -44.40 19.90 -20.79
C PHE A 9 -43.24 19.09 -21.37
N ALA A 10 -42.60 19.61 -22.42
CA ALA A 10 -41.30 19.12 -22.85
C ALA A 10 -40.25 19.64 -21.86
N LEU A 11 -39.74 18.78 -20.97
CA LEU A 11 -38.49 19.06 -20.27
C LEU A 11 -37.38 19.07 -21.32
N LEU A 12 -36.89 20.26 -21.66
CA LEU A 12 -35.60 20.40 -22.31
C LEU A 12 -34.54 20.00 -21.29
N SER A 13 -34.11 18.74 -21.32
CA SER A 13 -32.90 18.30 -20.65
C SER A 13 -31.72 18.99 -21.34
N PHE A 14 -31.28 20.11 -20.78
CA PHE A 14 -29.95 20.62 -21.08
C PHE A 14 -28.96 19.55 -20.60
N PRO A 15 -28.12 18.98 -21.48
CA PRO A 15 -26.98 18.24 -21.00
C PRO A 15 -26.14 19.25 -20.23
N THR A 16 -26.02 19.06 -18.93
CA THR A 16 -24.86 19.56 -18.19
C THR A 16 -23.67 18.83 -18.80
N PHE A 17 -23.11 19.41 -19.86
CA PHE A 17 -21.72 19.16 -20.19
C PHE A 17 -20.96 19.62 -18.95
N LEU A 18 -20.54 18.66 -18.12
CA LEU A 18 -19.35 18.85 -17.30
C LEU A 18 -18.29 19.31 -18.29
N LEU A 19 -17.99 20.61 -18.28
CA LEU A 19 -16.76 21.09 -18.84
C LEU A 19 -15.71 20.27 -18.12
N ALA A 20 -15.10 19.31 -18.84
CA ALA A 20 -13.84 18.74 -18.41
C ALA A 20 -12.95 19.97 -18.18
N ASN A 21 -12.71 20.29 -16.92
CA ASN A 21 -11.83 21.37 -16.57
C ASN A 21 -10.47 20.89 -17.03
N ASN A 22 -10.08 21.26 -18.24
CA ASN A 22 -8.78 20.96 -18.84
C ASN A 22 -7.68 21.81 -18.18
N ASN A 23 -7.82 22.10 -16.89
CA ASN A 23 -6.68 22.42 -16.07
C ASN A 23 -5.90 21.12 -15.93
N SER A 24 -4.81 21.01 -16.68
CA SER A 24 -3.71 20.18 -16.23
C SER A 24 -3.31 20.70 -14.85
N GLU A 25 -3.89 20.14 -13.78
CA GLU A 25 -3.54 20.46 -12.41
C GLU A 25 -2.06 20.08 -12.22
N THR A 26 -1.19 21.09 -12.29
CA THR A 26 0.24 20.93 -12.04
C THR A 26 0.47 20.98 -10.54
N TYR A 27 1.25 20.05 -10.03
CA TYR A 27 1.71 20.04 -8.64
C TYR A 27 3.22 20.26 -8.62
N ASP A 28 3.72 20.94 -7.59
CA ASP A 28 5.17 21.08 -7.38
C ASP A 28 5.82 19.71 -7.15
N TYR A 29 5.09 18.81 -6.47
CA TYR A 29 5.52 17.44 -6.21
C TYR A 29 4.39 16.43 -6.43
N ILE A 30 4.76 15.29 -7.01
CA ILE A 30 3.92 14.09 -6.99
C ILE A 30 4.66 13.05 -6.13
N VAL A 31 4.04 12.65 -5.02
CA VAL A 31 4.55 11.59 -4.15
C VAL A 31 3.78 10.31 -4.47
N VAL A 32 4.51 9.25 -4.82
CA VAL A 32 3.92 7.94 -5.16
C VAL A 32 4.15 6.99 -3.99
N GLY A 33 3.06 6.61 -3.33
CA GLY A 33 3.01 5.78 -2.13
C GLY A 33 2.95 6.62 -0.86
N SER A 34 1.94 6.39 -0.05
CA SER A 34 1.70 7.06 1.24
C SER A 34 2.38 6.39 2.43
N GLY A 35 3.24 5.40 2.16
CA GLY A 35 3.97 4.60 3.13
C GLY A 35 4.87 5.40 4.11
N PRO A 36 5.67 4.71 4.94
CA PRO A 36 6.46 5.33 6.02
C PRO A 36 7.39 6.47 5.58
N GLY A 37 7.87 6.46 4.34
CA GLY A 37 8.66 7.57 3.78
C GLY A 37 7.82 8.63 3.07
N GLY A 38 6.81 8.20 2.29
CA GLY A 38 6.06 9.08 1.41
C GLY A 38 5.03 9.94 2.13
N GLY A 39 4.29 9.39 3.09
CA GLY A 39 3.31 10.15 3.88
C GLY A 39 3.95 11.35 4.61
N PRO A 40 4.99 11.14 5.42
CA PRO A 40 5.69 12.24 6.09
C PRO A 40 6.33 13.24 5.12
N LEU A 41 6.90 12.78 4.00
CA LEU A 41 7.46 13.67 2.97
C LEU A 41 6.38 14.58 2.37
N ALA A 42 5.25 14.00 1.93
CA ALA A 42 4.15 14.75 1.36
C ALA A 42 3.60 15.80 2.35
N ALA A 43 3.40 15.40 3.62
CA ALA A 43 2.94 16.30 4.66
C ALA A 43 3.91 17.45 4.94
N ASN A 44 5.23 17.19 4.96
CA ASN A 44 6.24 18.21 5.21
C ASN A 44 6.40 19.18 4.03
N LEU A 45 6.33 18.68 2.79
CA LEU A 45 6.33 19.52 1.59
C LEU A 45 5.11 20.44 1.55
N ALA A 46 3.91 19.91 1.85
CA ALA A 46 2.69 20.69 1.91
C ALA A 46 2.74 21.76 3.03
N LYS A 47 3.27 21.41 4.21
CA LYS A 47 3.50 22.38 5.30
C LYS A 47 4.50 23.48 4.94
N ALA A 48 5.45 23.19 4.06
CA ALA A 48 6.39 24.17 3.53
C ALA A 48 5.78 25.06 2.42
N GLY A 49 4.50 24.86 2.06
CA GLY A 49 3.76 25.67 1.11
C GLY A 49 3.75 25.15 -0.33
N ALA A 50 4.30 23.96 -0.57
CA ALA A 50 4.25 23.33 -1.89
C ALA A 50 2.88 22.70 -2.18
N SER A 51 2.46 22.71 -3.44
CA SER A 51 1.34 21.90 -3.92
C SER A 51 1.80 20.45 -4.13
N VAL A 52 1.11 19.50 -3.49
CA VAL A 52 1.51 18.09 -3.49
C VAL A 52 0.34 17.20 -3.88
N LEU A 53 0.56 16.36 -4.89
CA LEU A 53 -0.32 15.22 -5.19
C LEU A 53 0.27 13.96 -4.56
N LEU A 54 -0.46 13.34 -3.63
CA LEU A 54 -0.10 12.04 -3.06
C LEU A 54 -0.95 10.96 -3.76
N LEU A 55 -0.29 9.99 -4.37
CA LEU A 55 -0.93 8.84 -5.01
C LEU A 55 -0.69 7.60 -4.16
N GLU A 56 -1.78 6.96 -3.71
CA GLU A 56 -1.74 5.65 -3.04
C GLU A 56 -2.48 4.64 -3.92
N ALA A 57 -1.93 3.44 -4.03
CA ALA A 57 -2.52 2.37 -4.83
C ALA A 57 -3.67 1.66 -4.10
N GLY A 58 -3.63 1.69 -2.76
CA GLY A 58 -4.66 1.13 -1.88
C GLY A 58 -5.79 2.08 -1.49
N SER A 59 -6.76 1.53 -0.76
CA SER A 59 -7.83 2.26 -0.06
C SER A 59 -7.34 2.83 1.28
N ASP A 60 -8.19 3.65 1.92
CA ASP A 60 -8.05 4.03 3.32
C ASP A 60 -8.72 2.97 4.20
N GLU A 61 -7.91 2.29 5.01
CA GLU A 61 -8.34 1.19 5.89
C GLU A 61 -8.26 1.58 7.37
N GLY A 62 -8.20 2.87 7.71
CA GLY A 62 -8.04 3.35 9.09
C GLY A 62 -9.16 2.95 10.07
N ALA A 63 -10.30 2.46 9.57
CA ALA A 63 -11.40 1.90 10.37
C ALA A 63 -11.43 0.35 10.38
N ASN A 64 -10.44 -0.30 9.76
CA ASN A 64 -10.28 -1.74 9.77
C ASN A 64 -9.75 -2.17 11.14
N PRO A 65 -10.41 -3.08 11.87
CA PRO A 65 -9.95 -3.52 13.18
C PRO A 65 -8.54 -4.13 13.17
N ALA A 66 -8.10 -4.71 12.04
CA ALA A 66 -6.75 -5.24 11.90
C ALA A 66 -5.69 -4.13 11.96
N GLU A 67 -6.01 -2.92 11.48
CA GLU A 67 -5.17 -1.72 11.58
C GLU A 67 -5.33 -1.02 12.93
N GLU A 68 -6.58 -0.76 13.34
CA GLU A 68 -6.89 0.07 14.51
C GLU A 68 -6.42 -0.58 15.83
N VAL A 69 -6.58 -1.89 15.94
CA VAL A 69 -6.26 -2.62 17.17
C VAL A 69 -4.84 -3.15 17.08
N ALA A 70 -3.90 -2.44 17.70
CA ALA A 70 -2.48 -2.81 17.78
C ALA A 70 -2.20 -4.29 18.11
N GLY A 71 -3.01 -4.90 18.97
CA GLY A 71 -2.89 -6.32 19.35
C GLY A 71 -3.22 -7.31 18.23
N LEU A 72 -3.76 -6.86 17.10
CA LEU A 72 -4.16 -7.67 15.94
C LEU A 72 -3.20 -7.55 14.75
N PHE A 73 -2.01 -6.95 14.93
CA PHE A 73 -1.04 -6.72 13.84
C PHE A 73 -0.72 -7.98 13.01
N PHE A 74 -0.77 -9.18 13.61
CA PHE A 74 -0.54 -10.44 12.90
C PHE A 74 -1.66 -10.78 11.89
N LEU A 75 -2.89 -10.30 12.11
CA LEU A 75 -4.00 -10.40 11.14
C LEU A 75 -3.79 -9.41 9.99
N ALA A 76 -3.33 -8.18 10.31
CA ALA A 76 -3.09 -7.13 9.33
C ALA A 76 -2.05 -7.51 8.26
N TRP A 77 -1.13 -8.44 8.57
CA TRP A 77 -0.18 -8.97 7.59
C TRP A 77 -0.82 -9.66 6.40
N SER A 78 -2.01 -10.23 6.59
CA SER A 78 -2.73 -11.02 5.59
C SER A 78 -4.13 -10.49 5.32
N GLU A 79 -4.46 -9.28 5.76
CA GLU A 79 -5.78 -8.67 5.54
C GLU A 79 -5.98 -8.36 4.05
N PRO A 80 -6.96 -9.00 3.37
CA PRO A 80 -7.12 -8.86 1.92
C PRO A 80 -7.33 -7.44 1.41
N THR A 81 -7.93 -6.54 2.20
CA THR A 81 -8.12 -5.13 1.78
C THR A 81 -6.84 -4.30 1.86
N MET A 82 -5.88 -4.73 2.68
CA MET A 82 -4.66 -3.98 2.96
C MET A 82 -3.42 -4.55 2.28
N ARG A 83 -3.41 -5.83 1.88
CA ARG A 83 -2.16 -6.55 1.54
C ARG A 83 -1.81 -6.51 0.04
N TRP A 84 -0.52 -6.46 -0.24
CA TRP A 84 0.06 -6.88 -1.51
C TRP A 84 0.48 -8.35 -1.43
N ASP A 85 0.11 -9.11 -2.46
CA ASP A 85 0.44 -10.52 -2.55
C ASP A 85 1.76 -10.75 -3.33
N TYR A 86 2.87 -10.34 -2.69
CA TYR A 86 4.22 -10.60 -3.19
C TYR A 86 4.76 -11.93 -2.66
N PHE A 87 5.42 -12.68 -3.56
CA PHE A 87 6.09 -13.93 -3.25
C PHE A 87 7.50 -13.88 -3.81
N VAL A 88 8.48 -14.21 -2.97
CA VAL A 88 9.90 -14.13 -3.32
C VAL A 88 10.55 -15.51 -3.27
N LYS A 89 11.65 -15.66 -4.02
CA LYS A 89 12.51 -16.84 -3.91
C LYS A 89 13.49 -16.61 -2.77
N TYR A 90 13.65 -17.62 -1.92
CA TYR A 90 14.62 -17.62 -0.83
C TYR A 90 16.05 -17.81 -1.37
N HIS A 91 16.19 -18.65 -2.40
CA HIS A 91 17.45 -19.02 -3.02
C HIS A 91 17.33 -19.05 -4.54
N SER A 92 18.47 -18.96 -5.25
CA SER A 92 18.51 -19.04 -6.71
C SER A 92 18.21 -20.45 -7.25
N ASP A 93 18.50 -21.47 -6.46
CA ASP A 93 18.19 -22.89 -6.73
C ASP A 93 16.76 -23.26 -6.26
N GLU A 94 15.96 -23.79 -7.19
CA GLU A 94 14.59 -24.27 -6.93
C GLU A 94 14.55 -25.49 -6.01
N ALA A 95 15.55 -26.37 -6.05
CA ALA A 95 15.59 -27.54 -5.17
C ALA A 95 15.66 -27.10 -3.70
N VAL A 96 16.49 -26.08 -3.41
CA VAL A 96 16.62 -25.48 -2.07
C VAL A 96 15.33 -24.77 -1.67
N ASN A 97 14.69 -24.02 -2.59
CA ASN A 97 13.42 -23.36 -2.29
C ASN A 97 12.32 -24.36 -1.89
N ARG A 98 12.28 -25.54 -2.51
CA ARG A 98 11.30 -26.60 -2.23
C ARG A 98 11.46 -27.24 -0.86
N GLU A 99 12.64 -27.11 -0.24
CA GLU A 99 12.89 -27.59 1.13
C GLU A 99 12.62 -26.52 2.18
N TYR A 100 12.28 -25.29 1.77
CA TYR A 100 12.05 -24.19 2.69
C TYR A 100 10.67 -24.27 3.34
N TRP A 101 10.64 -24.42 4.66
CA TRP A 101 9.41 -24.69 5.42
C TRP A 101 8.37 -23.55 5.40
N HIS A 102 8.75 -22.33 5.00
CA HIS A 102 7.83 -21.22 4.78
C HIS A 102 7.44 -21.02 3.31
N LEU A 103 7.64 -22.02 2.46
CA LEU A 103 7.15 -21.99 1.10
C LEU A 103 5.62 -21.92 1.09
N THR A 104 5.10 -20.95 0.33
CA THR A 104 3.67 -20.66 0.22
C THR A 104 3.14 -21.20 -1.10
N TRP A 105 1.94 -21.76 -1.02
CA TRP A 105 1.21 -22.38 -2.11
C TRP A 105 -0.19 -21.80 -2.21
N ARG A 106 -0.71 -21.65 -3.42
CA ARG A 106 -2.12 -21.33 -3.65
C ARG A 106 -2.91 -22.62 -3.83
N THR A 107 -3.91 -22.86 -2.99
CA THR A 107 -4.79 -24.02 -3.17
C THR A 107 -5.73 -23.81 -4.36
N LYS A 108 -6.45 -24.86 -4.76
CA LYS A 108 -7.45 -24.77 -5.86
C LYS A 108 -8.61 -23.83 -5.52
N GLU A 109 -8.88 -23.69 -4.23
CA GLU A 109 -9.90 -22.81 -3.67
C GLU A 109 -9.42 -21.34 -3.60
N GLY A 110 -8.13 -21.07 -3.88
CA GLY A 110 -7.53 -19.74 -3.88
C GLY A 110 -6.87 -19.34 -2.56
N GLU A 111 -6.94 -20.20 -1.53
CA GLU A 111 -6.36 -19.96 -0.22
C GLU A 111 -4.83 -20.13 -0.21
N TYR A 112 -4.17 -19.57 0.81
CA TYR A 112 -2.74 -19.76 1.02
C TYR A 112 -2.45 -20.89 2.00
N TYR A 113 -1.62 -21.83 1.57
CA TYR A 113 -1.05 -22.89 2.39
C TYR A 113 0.45 -22.65 2.55
N VAL A 114 0.97 -22.71 3.78
CA VAL A 114 2.40 -22.57 4.07
C VAL A 114 2.93 -23.91 4.59
N GLY A 115 3.94 -24.46 3.93
CA GLY A 115 4.56 -25.72 4.33
C GLY A 115 5.15 -26.53 3.18
N LEU A 116 5.63 -27.73 3.52
CA LEU A 116 6.29 -28.65 2.57
C LEU A 116 5.33 -29.69 1.97
N ASP A 117 4.12 -29.84 2.54
CA ASP A 117 3.15 -30.87 2.14
C ASP A 117 1.86 -30.24 1.60
N PRO A 118 1.92 -29.53 0.45
CA PRO A 118 0.78 -28.80 -0.06
C PRO A 118 -0.36 -29.73 -0.54
N PRO A 119 -1.61 -29.27 -0.49
CA PRO A 119 -2.74 -29.99 -1.08
C PRO A 119 -2.51 -30.33 -2.57
N ALA A 120 -3.06 -31.46 -3.00
CA ALA A 120 -2.87 -31.95 -4.36
C ALA A 120 -3.36 -30.94 -5.41
N GLY A 121 -2.44 -30.51 -6.28
CA GLY A 121 -2.73 -29.54 -7.33
C GLY A 121 -2.71 -28.08 -6.87
N ALA A 122 -2.14 -27.78 -5.71
CA ALA A 122 -1.78 -26.42 -5.33
C ALA A 122 -0.62 -25.89 -6.20
N GLU A 123 -0.65 -24.58 -6.46
CA GLU A 123 0.39 -23.86 -7.21
C GLU A 123 1.46 -23.33 -6.25
N GLN A 124 2.74 -23.59 -6.53
CA GLN A 124 3.85 -23.02 -5.76
C GLN A 124 3.98 -21.52 -6.05
N LEU A 125 3.93 -20.66 -5.02
CA LEU A 125 4.08 -19.22 -5.18
C LEU A 125 5.48 -18.73 -4.83
N GLY A 126 6.01 -19.15 -3.67
CA GLY A 126 7.27 -18.65 -3.10
C GLY A 126 7.13 -18.34 -1.61
N VAL A 127 8.06 -17.61 -1.03
CA VAL A 127 7.95 -17.14 0.36
C VAL A 127 7.11 -15.88 0.38
N TYR A 128 6.03 -15.88 1.18
CA TYR A 128 5.19 -14.69 1.31
C TYR A 128 5.99 -13.52 1.87
N TYR A 129 5.92 -12.37 1.19
CA TYR A 129 6.63 -11.16 1.57
C TYR A 129 5.60 -10.06 1.89
N PRO A 130 5.09 -9.99 3.14
CA PRO A 130 3.99 -9.12 3.49
C PRO A 130 4.36 -7.66 3.27
N ARG A 131 3.54 -6.97 2.47
CA ARG A 131 3.58 -5.53 2.23
C ARG A 131 2.16 -4.99 2.23
N ALA A 132 1.97 -3.79 2.75
CA ALA A 132 0.67 -3.14 2.75
C ALA A 132 0.50 -2.18 1.56
N GLY A 133 -0.64 -2.27 0.89
CA GLY A 133 -1.16 -1.37 -0.14
C GLY A 133 -2.43 -0.73 0.37
N THR A 134 -2.28 0.21 1.30
CA THR A 134 -3.33 1.03 1.89
C THR A 134 -2.71 2.37 2.31
N LEU A 135 -3.51 3.38 2.62
CA LEU A 135 -3.04 4.64 3.14
C LEU A 135 -2.13 4.42 4.37
N GLY A 136 -0.91 4.97 4.36
CA GLY A 136 0.11 4.72 5.40
C GLY A 136 1.04 3.54 5.10
N GLY A 137 0.68 2.65 4.18
CA GLY A 137 1.49 1.52 3.75
C GLY A 137 1.91 0.64 4.93
N CYS A 138 3.16 0.19 4.98
CA CYS A 138 3.59 -0.78 6.01
C CYS A 138 3.53 -0.25 7.46
N THR A 139 3.21 1.03 7.72
CA THR A 139 2.96 1.49 9.09
C THR A 139 1.63 0.99 9.65
N THR A 140 0.65 0.65 8.79
CA THR A 140 -0.69 0.21 9.21
C THR A 140 -0.75 -1.26 9.63
N HIS A 141 0.22 -2.07 9.20
CA HIS A 141 0.25 -3.52 9.51
C HIS A 141 1.55 -3.99 10.19
N ASN A 142 2.43 -3.08 10.63
CA ASN A 142 3.62 -3.48 11.37
C ASN A 142 3.30 -3.81 12.83
N ALA A 143 4.28 -4.33 13.57
CA ALA A 143 4.14 -4.68 14.98
C ALA A 143 4.32 -3.49 15.96
N LEU A 144 4.36 -2.26 15.46
CA LEU A 144 4.56 -1.01 16.22
C LEU A 144 5.87 -0.94 17.04
N VAL A 145 6.78 -1.89 16.83
CA VAL A 145 8.10 -1.91 17.47
C VAL A 145 8.90 -0.70 17.01
N SER A 146 9.29 0.14 17.97
CA SER A 146 10.07 1.35 17.73
C SER A 146 11.45 1.21 18.34
N VAL A 147 12.47 1.16 17.49
CA VAL A 147 13.88 1.03 17.90
C VAL A 147 14.69 2.00 17.05
N LEU A 148 15.53 2.81 17.70
CA LEU A 148 16.49 3.65 17.00
C LEU A 148 17.69 2.79 16.57
N SER A 149 18.18 3.02 15.36
CA SER A 149 19.44 2.42 14.90
C SER A 149 20.60 2.88 15.79
N SER A 150 21.65 2.08 15.84
CA SER A 150 22.86 2.46 16.57
C SER A 150 23.64 3.55 15.82
N ASP A 151 24.44 4.34 16.54
CA ASP A 151 25.35 5.33 15.93
C ASP A 151 26.27 4.69 14.88
N ARG A 152 26.62 3.41 15.08
CA ARG A 152 27.45 2.64 14.15
C ARG A 152 26.77 2.45 12.80
N ASP A 153 25.46 2.24 12.78
CA ASP A 153 24.70 2.07 11.53
C ASP A 153 24.71 3.38 10.72
N TRP A 154 24.50 4.50 11.40
CA TRP A 154 24.57 5.84 10.79
C TRP A 154 25.96 6.18 10.27
N GLN A 155 27.01 5.87 11.05
CA GLN A 155 28.39 6.04 10.62
C GLN A 155 28.73 5.16 9.41
N TYR A 156 28.21 3.93 9.37
CA TYR A 156 28.38 3.04 8.23
C TYR A 156 27.75 3.62 6.96
N ILE A 157 26.53 4.16 7.05
CA ILE A 157 25.86 4.82 5.91
C ILE A 157 26.68 6.02 5.43
N ALA A 158 27.12 6.90 6.34
CA ALA A 158 27.92 8.06 5.98
C ALA A 158 29.23 7.68 5.25
N ASN A 159 29.89 6.61 5.69
CA ASN A 159 31.11 6.13 5.04
C ASN A 159 30.83 5.49 3.68
N LEU A 160 29.73 4.73 3.56
CA LEU A 160 29.34 4.05 2.33
C LEU A 160 28.97 5.05 1.23
N THR A 161 28.26 6.12 1.58
CA THR A 161 27.79 7.14 0.63
C THR A 161 28.80 8.27 0.43
N GLY A 162 29.74 8.45 1.36
CA GLY A 162 30.63 9.61 1.41
C GLY A 162 29.93 10.90 1.89
N ASP A 163 28.68 10.81 2.33
CA ASP A 163 27.87 11.94 2.80
C ASP A 163 27.85 11.99 4.33
N ASN A 164 28.57 12.96 4.88
CA ASN A 164 28.69 13.13 6.33
C ASN A 164 27.39 13.62 7.01
N SER A 165 26.38 14.07 6.26
CA SER A 165 25.09 14.48 6.85
C SER A 165 24.33 13.30 7.48
N TRP A 166 24.67 12.06 7.10
CA TRP A 166 24.14 10.84 7.71
C TRP A 166 24.76 10.48 9.07
N ARG A 167 25.84 11.16 9.49
CA ARG A 167 26.47 10.84 10.79
C ARG A 167 25.53 11.20 11.92
N TRP A 168 25.53 10.35 12.95
CA TRP A 168 24.90 10.70 14.22
C TRP A 168 25.56 11.95 14.81
N VAL A 169 24.74 12.91 15.25
CA VAL A 169 25.18 14.12 15.94
C VAL A 169 24.61 14.07 17.35
N ASN A 170 25.49 14.02 18.35
CA ASN A 170 25.11 14.11 19.77
C ASN A 170 24.61 15.50 20.13
#